data_AF-A0A6J3AML1-F1
#
_entry.id   AF-A0A6J3AML1-F1
#
_cell.length_a   1.000
_cell.length_b   1.000
_cell.length_c   1.000
_cell.angle_alpha   90.00
_cell.angle_beta   90.00
_cell.angle_gamma   90.00
#
_symmetry.space_group_name_H-M   'P 1'
#
loop_
_entity.id
_entity.type
_entity.pdbx_description
1 polymer ?
#
loop_
_entity_poly.entity_id
_entity_poly.type
_entity_poly.pdbx_seq_one_letter_code
_entity_poly.pdbx_strand_id
1 'polypeptide(L)'
;MSGECQSPNCPGTRAEFFFKCGAHPTSDKETSVALNLITTNSRDITCMTCTDVRSPVLVFQCNYRHVICLDCFHLYCVTRLNDRQFVHDPQLGYSLPCVAGCPNSLIKELHHFRILGEDQYNRYQQYGAEECVLQMGGVLCPSPGCGAGLLPEPGQRRVTCEGANGLGCGLVFCRDCKESYHEGECSALFEASGAVTQDYIRLPRLDAHIQDNVCLVSALTAVCAYVV
;
A
#
# COMPACT_ATOMS: atom_id res chain seq x y z
N MET A 1 18.93 4.13 -21.08
CA MET A 1 18.96 4.41 -22.54
C MET A 1 19.78 5.66 -22.75
N SER A 2 20.58 5.69 -23.82
CA SER A 2 21.46 6.81 -24.15
C SER A 2 21.01 7.47 -25.44
N GLY A 3 21.34 8.75 -25.63
CA GLY A 3 21.02 9.52 -26.81
C GLY A 3 21.90 10.76 -26.90
N GLU A 4 21.58 11.69 -27.79
CA GLU A 4 22.25 13.00 -27.87
C GLU A 4 21.22 14.11 -27.70
N CYS A 5 21.50 15.04 -26.78
CA CYS A 5 20.65 16.20 -26.58
C CYS A 5 20.73 17.13 -27.81
N GLN A 6 19.57 17.46 -28.38
CA GLN A 6 19.50 18.34 -29.56
C GLN A 6 19.68 19.82 -29.21
N SER A 7 19.76 20.16 -27.91
CA SER A 7 19.99 21.53 -27.46
C SER A 7 21.43 21.96 -27.72
N PRO A 8 21.67 23.14 -28.33
CA PRO A 8 23.03 23.62 -28.57
C PRO A 8 23.77 23.80 -27.24
N ASN A 9 25.05 23.39 -27.20
CA ASN A 9 25.91 23.41 -26.02
C ASN A 9 25.47 22.51 -24.85
N CYS A 10 24.65 21.48 -25.10
CA CYS A 10 24.34 20.46 -24.10
C CYS A 10 25.11 19.16 -24.39
N PRO A 11 26.08 18.76 -23.55
CA PRO A 11 26.79 17.48 -23.70
C PRO A 11 25.98 16.28 -23.17
N GLY A 12 24.66 16.44 -22.99
CA GLY A 12 23.78 15.47 -22.40
C GLY A 12 23.68 14.20 -23.25
N THR A 13 23.88 13.05 -22.61
CA THR A 13 23.90 11.74 -23.28
C THR A 13 22.93 10.73 -22.69
N ARG A 14 22.20 11.09 -21.63
CA ARG A 14 21.30 10.19 -20.93
C ARG A 14 19.86 10.67 -21.08
N ALA A 15 18.99 9.77 -21.50
CA ALA A 15 17.55 10.04 -21.53
C ALA A 15 16.94 9.78 -20.15
N GLU A 16 16.14 10.71 -19.67
CA GLU A 16 15.27 10.56 -18.52
C GLU A 16 13.82 10.41 -19.00
N PHE A 17 13.11 9.43 -18.45
CA PHE A 17 11.72 9.12 -18.80
C PHE A 17 10.82 9.43 -17.62
N PHE A 18 9.66 10.00 -17.92
CA PHE A 18 8.63 10.31 -16.94
C PHE A 18 7.26 10.19 -17.61
N PHE A 19 6.23 10.11 -16.78
CA PHE A 19 4.86 9.92 -17.23
C PHE A 19 4.02 11.11 -16.82
N LYS A 20 3.01 11.43 -17.62
CA LYS A 20 1.98 12.41 -17.29
C LYS A 20 0.60 11.76 -17.40
N CYS A 21 -0.39 12.33 -16.73
CA CYS A 21 -1.76 11.87 -16.86
C CYS A 21 -2.30 12.20 -18.27
N GLY A 22 -2.77 11.19 -19.00
CA GLY A 22 -3.37 11.37 -20.33
C GLY A 22 -4.83 11.85 -20.32
N ALA A 23 -5.44 12.04 -19.15
CA ALA A 23 -6.87 12.35 -19.01
C ALA A 23 -7.18 13.85 -19.11
N HIS A 24 -6.21 14.69 -18.80
CA HIS A 24 -6.36 16.14 -18.76
C HIS A 24 -5.06 16.82 -19.21
N PRO A 25 -5.12 18.10 -19.64
CA PRO A 25 -3.90 18.87 -19.85
C PRO A 25 -3.05 18.92 -18.57
N THR A 26 -1.74 18.78 -18.72
CA THR A 26 -0.78 18.78 -17.61
C THR A 26 0.37 19.76 -17.89
N SER A 27 0.84 20.47 -16.87
CA SER A 27 2.05 21.29 -16.97
C SER A 27 3.34 20.45 -17.07
N ASP A 28 4.50 21.09 -17.27
CA ASP A 28 5.79 20.40 -17.33
C ASP A 28 6.32 19.93 -15.97
N LYS A 29 5.76 20.45 -14.89
CA LYS A 29 6.12 20.04 -13.52
C LYS A 29 5.27 18.88 -13.00
N GLU A 30 4.19 18.56 -13.69
CA GLU A 30 3.31 17.47 -13.32
C GLU A 30 3.86 16.15 -13.84
N THR A 31 4.16 15.26 -12.90
CA THR A 31 4.59 13.89 -13.18
C THR A 31 3.63 12.90 -12.53
N SER A 32 3.53 11.72 -13.11
CA SER A 32 2.69 10.62 -12.65
C SER A 32 3.53 9.37 -12.51
N VAL A 33 3.17 8.50 -11.57
CA VAL A 33 3.86 7.21 -11.37
C VAL A 33 3.36 6.21 -12.39
N ALA A 34 4.28 5.48 -13.01
CA ALA A 34 3.94 4.42 -13.94
C ALA A 34 3.48 3.16 -13.18
N LEU A 35 2.25 2.73 -13.45
CA LEU A 35 1.69 1.49 -12.89
C LEU A 35 2.06 0.32 -13.79
N ASN A 36 3.32 -0.09 -13.71
CA ASN A 36 3.94 -1.07 -14.60
C ASN A 36 3.34 -2.48 -14.55
N LEU A 37 2.50 -2.80 -13.56
CA LEU A 37 1.78 -4.09 -13.49
C LEU A 37 0.40 -4.04 -14.15
N ILE A 38 -0.15 -2.84 -14.37
CA ILE A 38 -1.45 -2.67 -15.02
C ILE A 38 -1.21 -2.58 -16.53
N THR A 39 -1.97 -3.35 -17.29
CA THR A 39 -1.86 -3.38 -18.74
C THR A 39 -3.21 -3.59 -19.41
N THR A 40 -3.34 -3.14 -20.64
CA THR A 40 -4.52 -3.41 -21.48
C THR A 40 -4.59 -4.90 -21.78
N ASN A 41 -5.77 -5.50 -21.60
CA ASN A 41 -5.98 -6.92 -21.84
C ASN A 41 -6.26 -7.22 -23.32
N SER A 42 -5.29 -6.97 -24.20
CA SER A 42 -5.44 -7.14 -25.66
C SER A 42 -5.53 -8.60 -26.12
N ARG A 43 -5.34 -9.55 -25.21
CA ARG A 43 -5.39 -11.00 -25.48
C ARG A 43 -6.61 -11.68 -24.86
N ASP A 44 -7.55 -10.91 -24.33
CA ASP A 44 -8.78 -11.39 -23.70
C ASP A 44 -8.53 -12.47 -22.63
N ILE A 45 -7.46 -12.30 -21.84
CA ILE A 45 -7.12 -13.24 -20.76
C ILE A 45 -8.16 -13.11 -19.64
N THR A 46 -8.75 -14.22 -19.25
CA THR A 46 -9.72 -14.26 -18.14
C THR A 46 -9.07 -13.95 -16.80
N CYS A 47 -9.77 -13.23 -15.94
CA CYS A 47 -9.36 -13.03 -14.56
C CYS A 47 -9.25 -14.38 -13.82
N MET A 48 -8.14 -14.60 -13.10
CA MET A 48 -7.92 -15.80 -12.30
C MET A 48 -9.01 -16.03 -11.23
N THR A 49 -9.61 -14.96 -10.71
CA THR A 49 -10.56 -15.05 -9.59
C THR A 49 -12.01 -15.17 -10.05
N CYS A 50 -12.48 -14.28 -10.93
CA CYS A 50 -13.88 -14.27 -11.36
C CYS A 50 -14.12 -14.90 -12.73
N THR A 51 -13.07 -15.31 -13.45
CA THR A 51 -13.14 -15.89 -14.81
C THR A 51 -13.68 -14.97 -15.92
N ASP A 52 -14.10 -13.74 -15.59
CA ASP A 52 -14.49 -12.74 -16.58
C ASP A 52 -13.28 -12.22 -17.39
N VAL A 53 -13.53 -11.87 -18.66
CA VAL A 53 -12.60 -11.05 -19.46
C VAL A 53 -12.89 -9.58 -19.18
N ARG A 54 -11.88 -8.85 -18.67
CA ARG A 54 -11.95 -7.41 -18.34
C ARG A 54 -10.72 -6.70 -18.90
N SER A 55 -10.80 -5.38 -19.05
CA SER A 55 -9.66 -4.54 -19.42
C SER A 55 -9.80 -3.17 -18.75
N PRO A 56 -8.73 -2.61 -18.16
CA PRO A 56 -7.39 -3.18 -18.01
C PRO A 56 -7.33 -4.31 -16.97
N VAL A 57 -6.18 -4.98 -16.89
CA VAL A 57 -5.88 -6.05 -15.91
C VAL A 57 -4.54 -5.80 -15.23
N LEU A 58 -4.36 -6.36 -14.03
CA LEU A 58 -3.07 -6.41 -13.35
C LEU A 58 -2.40 -7.76 -13.59
N VAL A 59 -1.10 -7.74 -13.93
CA VAL A 59 -0.28 -8.92 -14.16
C VAL A 59 0.81 -9.02 -13.08
N PHE A 60 0.72 -10.01 -12.21
CA PHE A 60 1.70 -10.22 -11.15
C PHE A 60 3.08 -10.61 -11.71
N GLN A 61 4.14 -10.22 -11.02
CA GLN A 61 5.53 -10.58 -11.36
C GLN A 61 5.95 -11.98 -10.85
N CYS A 62 5.01 -12.92 -10.76
CA CYS A 62 5.31 -14.33 -10.46
C CYS A 62 5.73 -15.09 -11.72
N ASN A 63 6.33 -16.29 -11.55
CA ASN A 63 6.77 -17.13 -12.68
C ASN A 63 5.66 -17.44 -13.69
N TYR A 64 4.42 -17.63 -13.21
CA TYR A 64 3.25 -17.93 -14.06
C TYR A 64 2.55 -16.69 -14.62
N ARG A 65 3.00 -15.49 -14.24
CA ARG A 65 2.42 -14.19 -14.64
C ARG A 65 0.89 -14.16 -14.49
N HIS A 66 0.39 -14.56 -13.33
CA HIS A 66 -1.04 -14.58 -13.04
C HIS A 66 -1.70 -13.22 -13.30
N VAL A 67 -2.89 -13.26 -13.90
CA VAL A 67 -3.67 -12.10 -14.33
C VAL A 67 -4.93 -11.98 -13.48
N ILE A 68 -5.20 -10.77 -13.00
CA ILE A 68 -6.38 -10.44 -12.20
C ILE A 68 -7.03 -9.15 -12.74
N CYS A 69 -8.36 -9.08 -12.82
CA CYS A 69 -9.04 -7.84 -13.15
C CYS A 69 -8.92 -6.82 -11.99
N LEU A 70 -9.10 -5.53 -12.29
CA LEU A 70 -8.94 -4.48 -11.28
C LEU A 70 -9.96 -4.57 -10.13
N ASP A 71 -11.20 -4.99 -10.40
CA ASP A 71 -12.23 -5.17 -9.36
C ASP A 71 -11.82 -6.27 -8.36
N CYS A 72 -11.37 -7.42 -8.87
CA CYS A 72 -10.90 -8.52 -8.03
C CYS A 72 -9.60 -8.17 -7.30
N PHE A 73 -8.73 -7.36 -7.92
CA PHE A 73 -7.53 -6.87 -7.26
C PHE A 73 -7.86 -5.92 -6.11
N HIS A 74 -8.80 -4.97 -6.31
CA HIS A 74 -9.30 -4.10 -5.25
C HIS A 74 -9.85 -4.92 -4.09
N LEU A 75 -10.74 -5.88 -4.37
CA LEU A 75 -11.32 -6.75 -3.33
C LEU A 75 -10.23 -7.55 -2.60
N TYR A 76 -9.26 -8.11 -3.33
CA TYR A 76 -8.12 -8.82 -2.73
C TYR A 76 -7.35 -7.93 -1.75
N CYS A 77 -7.04 -6.70 -2.14
CA CYS A 77 -6.37 -5.74 -1.28
C CYS A 77 -7.22 -5.38 -0.05
N VAL A 78 -8.50 -5.08 -0.21
CA VAL A 78 -9.39 -4.73 0.92
C VAL A 78 -9.51 -5.89 1.91
N THR A 79 -9.74 -7.12 1.43
CA THR A 79 -9.84 -8.31 2.29
C THR A 79 -8.55 -8.50 3.09
N ARG A 80 -7.38 -8.47 2.43
CA ARG A 80 -6.10 -8.65 3.12
C ARG A 80 -5.77 -7.49 4.06
N LEU A 81 -6.21 -6.29 3.74
CA LEU A 81 -6.02 -5.13 4.61
C LEU A 81 -6.85 -5.26 5.90
N ASN A 82 -8.12 -5.66 5.77
CA ASN A 82 -9.00 -5.89 6.91
C ASN A 82 -8.49 -7.02 7.82
N ASP A 83 -7.97 -8.10 7.22
CA ASP A 83 -7.46 -9.26 7.95
C ASP A 83 -6.03 -9.06 8.47
N ARG A 84 -5.40 -7.89 8.24
CA ARG A 84 -3.97 -7.61 8.50
C ARG A 84 -3.01 -8.66 7.92
N GLN A 85 -3.28 -9.11 6.70
CA GLN A 85 -2.53 -10.16 5.99
C GLN A 85 -1.65 -9.62 4.86
N PHE A 86 -1.35 -8.32 4.87
CA PHE A 86 -0.26 -7.80 4.07
C PHE A 86 1.08 -8.27 4.64
N VAL A 87 2.07 -8.41 3.76
CA VAL A 87 3.40 -8.90 4.09
C VAL A 87 4.34 -7.72 4.21
N HIS A 88 5.02 -7.61 5.36
CA HIS A 88 6.13 -6.67 5.52
C HIS A 88 7.40 -7.26 4.91
N ASP A 89 8.03 -6.50 4.04
CA ASP A 89 9.37 -6.74 3.51
C ASP A 89 10.30 -5.59 3.95
N PRO A 90 11.48 -5.87 4.54
CA PRO A 90 12.36 -4.83 5.07
C PRO A 90 12.86 -3.80 4.04
N GLN A 91 12.89 -4.14 2.75
CA GLN A 91 13.38 -3.25 1.70
C GLN A 91 12.24 -2.61 0.90
N LEU A 92 11.14 -3.32 0.70
CA LEU A 92 10.00 -2.84 -0.08
C LEU A 92 8.94 -2.15 0.78
N GLY A 93 8.79 -2.54 2.05
CA GLY A 93 7.72 -2.11 2.94
C GLY A 93 6.54 -3.09 2.96
N TYR A 94 5.33 -2.56 3.17
CA TYR A 94 4.12 -3.37 3.36
C TYR A 94 3.46 -3.65 2.01
N SER A 95 3.32 -4.91 1.61
CA SER A 95 2.86 -5.26 0.25
C SER A 95 2.08 -6.57 0.21
N LEU A 96 1.60 -6.94 -0.97
CA LEU A 96 0.91 -8.20 -1.23
C LEU A 96 1.61 -9.03 -2.30
N PRO A 97 1.66 -10.37 -2.12
CA PRO A 97 2.10 -11.27 -3.18
C PRO A 97 0.98 -11.50 -4.18
N CYS A 98 1.29 -12.29 -5.21
CA CYS A 98 0.30 -12.87 -6.10
C CYS A 98 -0.81 -13.57 -5.31
N VAL A 99 -2.06 -13.36 -5.73
CA VAL A 99 -3.26 -13.95 -5.10
C VAL A 99 -3.20 -15.48 -4.98
N ALA A 100 -2.47 -16.14 -5.88
CA ALA A 100 -2.22 -17.59 -5.86
C ALA A 100 -1.12 -18.03 -4.88
N GLY A 101 -0.56 -17.12 -4.07
CA GLY A 101 0.47 -17.44 -3.09
C GLY A 101 1.84 -17.79 -3.69
N CYS A 102 2.14 -17.29 -4.89
CA CYS A 102 3.42 -17.59 -5.55
C CYS A 102 4.61 -16.99 -4.78
N PRO A 103 5.76 -17.68 -4.66
CA PRO A 103 6.96 -17.10 -4.07
C PRO A 103 7.50 -15.95 -4.92
N ASN A 104 8.25 -15.03 -4.29
CA ASN A 104 8.94 -13.92 -4.94
C ASN A 104 8.03 -13.04 -5.83
N SER A 105 6.77 -12.87 -5.43
CA SER A 105 5.75 -12.21 -6.25
C SER A 105 5.17 -10.94 -5.62
N LEU A 106 5.86 -10.39 -4.60
CA LEU A 106 5.46 -9.14 -3.96
C LEU A 106 5.41 -7.99 -4.97
N ILE A 107 4.38 -7.16 -4.87
CA ILE A 107 4.27 -5.93 -5.64
C ILE A 107 5.32 -4.95 -5.13
N LYS A 108 6.26 -4.57 -5.99
CA LYS A 108 7.39 -3.70 -5.63
C LYS A 108 7.04 -2.21 -5.70
N GLU A 109 6.18 -1.84 -6.64
CA GLU A 109 5.73 -0.47 -6.81
C GLU A 109 4.45 -0.24 -5.97
N LEU A 110 4.61 0.33 -4.77
CA LEU A 110 3.52 0.48 -3.80
C LEU A 110 2.41 1.43 -4.27
N HIS A 111 2.67 2.29 -5.27
CA HIS A 111 1.66 3.16 -5.84
C HIS A 111 0.49 2.40 -6.50
N HIS A 112 0.66 1.11 -6.81
CA HIS A 112 -0.45 0.25 -7.24
C HIS A 112 -1.59 0.18 -6.23
N PHE A 113 -1.28 0.31 -4.93
CA PHE A 113 -2.30 0.27 -3.89
C PHE A 113 -3.14 1.55 -3.82
N ARG A 114 -2.82 2.62 -4.56
CA ARG A 114 -3.72 3.78 -4.71
C ARG A 114 -5.06 3.43 -5.37
N ILE A 115 -5.14 2.28 -6.03
CA ILE A 115 -6.40 1.74 -6.56
C ILE A 115 -7.45 1.51 -5.46
N LEU A 116 -7.03 1.37 -4.20
CA LEU A 116 -7.89 1.24 -3.04
C LEU A 116 -8.79 2.47 -2.79
N GLY A 117 -8.47 3.62 -3.39
CA GLY A 117 -9.09 4.90 -3.04
C GLY A 117 -8.49 5.48 -1.76
N GLU A 118 -8.76 6.76 -1.48
CA GLU A 118 -8.09 7.51 -0.41
C GLU A 118 -8.27 6.87 0.97
N ASP A 119 -9.50 6.52 1.36
CA ASP A 119 -9.80 6.00 2.69
C ASP A 119 -9.05 4.69 3.00
N GLN A 120 -9.12 3.73 2.07
CA GLN A 120 -8.47 2.44 2.24
C GLN A 120 -6.95 2.54 2.04
N TYR A 121 -6.47 3.46 1.19
CA TYR A 121 -5.05 3.74 1.04
C TYR A 121 -4.46 4.38 2.32
N ASN A 122 -5.18 5.28 2.98
CA ASN A 122 -4.78 5.85 4.27
C ASN A 122 -4.67 4.77 5.35
N ARG A 123 -5.65 3.85 5.41
CA ARG A 123 -5.58 2.68 6.30
C ARG A 123 -4.38 1.78 5.98
N TYR A 124 -4.10 1.54 4.70
CA TYR A 124 -2.92 0.81 4.26
C TYR A 124 -1.62 1.46 4.71
N GLN A 125 -1.47 2.79 4.56
CA GLN A 125 -0.29 3.52 5.02
C GLN A 125 -0.13 3.44 6.54
N GLN A 126 -1.23 3.58 7.28
CA GLN A 126 -1.22 3.46 8.73
C GLN A 126 -0.78 2.06 9.17
N TYR A 127 -1.39 0.99 8.64
CA TYR A 127 -1.01 -0.38 9.00
C TYR A 127 0.43 -0.70 8.59
N GLY A 128 0.90 -0.18 7.45
CA GLY A 128 2.31 -0.32 7.06
C GLY A 128 3.28 0.35 8.04
N ALA A 129 2.92 1.54 8.56
CA ALA A 129 3.72 2.22 9.59
C ALA A 129 3.67 1.47 10.93
N GLU A 130 2.51 0.99 11.34
CA GLU A 130 2.32 0.18 12.54
C GLU A 130 3.18 -1.09 12.50
N GLU A 131 3.11 -1.85 11.41
CA GLU A 131 3.91 -3.05 11.22
C GLU A 131 5.40 -2.76 11.20
N CYS A 132 5.84 -1.67 10.57
CA CYS A 132 7.25 -1.26 10.60
C CYS A 132 7.75 -1.05 12.05
N VAL A 133 6.97 -0.36 12.89
CA VAL A 133 7.31 -0.14 14.30
C VAL A 133 7.40 -1.46 15.05
N LEU A 134 6.45 -2.38 14.83
CA LEU A 134 6.45 -3.70 15.47
C LEU A 134 7.66 -4.54 15.04
N GLN A 135 8.03 -4.53 13.76
CA GLN A 135 9.22 -5.23 13.24
C GLN A 135 10.53 -4.67 13.80
N MET A 136 10.57 -3.38 14.12
CA MET A 136 11.69 -2.74 14.83
C MET A 136 11.72 -3.04 16.34
N GLY A 137 10.82 -3.89 16.85
CA GLY A 137 10.71 -4.22 18.29
C GLY A 137 10.02 -3.14 19.13
N GLY A 138 9.30 -2.22 18.47
CA GLY A 138 8.48 -1.21 19.10
C GLY A 138 7.14 -1.71 19.60
N VAL A 139 6.29 -0.79 20.03
CA VAL A 139 4.91 -1.04 20.47
C VAL A 139 3.98 0.08 20.04
N LEU A 140 2.72 -0.24 19.84
CA LEU A 140 1.67 0.74 19.57
C LEU A 140 1.00 1.18 20.88
N CYS A 141 0.62 2.45 20.95
CA CYS A 141 -0.19 2.97 22.04
C CYS A 141 -1.60 2.33 22.02
N PRO A 142 -2.05 1.70 23.13
CA PRO A 142 -3.35 1.03 23.20
C PRO A 142 -4.53 2.00 23.38
N SER A 143 -4.27 3.29 23.60
CA SER A 143 -5.33 4.28 23.83
C SER A 143 -6.24 4.41 22.60
N PRO A 144 -7.58 4.29 22.76
CA PRO A 144 -8.53 4.47 21.68
C PRO A 144 -8.33 5.82 20.97
N GLY A 145 -8.17 5.79 19.65
CA GLY A 145 -7.97 6.98 18.83
C GLY A 145 -6.55 7.56 18.86
N CYS A 146 -5.60 6.96 19.58
CA CYS A 146 -4.19 7.36 19.52
C CYS A 146 -3.39 6.49 18.54
N GLY A 147 -3.15 5.22 18.88
CA GLY A 147 -2.40 4.29 18.01
C GLY A 147 -0.96 4.69 17.70
N ALA A 148 -0.36 5.65 18.41
CA ALA A 148 0.99 6.13 18.14
C ALA A 148 2.03 5.00 18.24
N GLY A 149 2.92 4.90 17.24
CA GLY A 149 4.02 3.95 17.23
C GLY A 149 5.20 4.44 18.07
N LEU A 150 5.64 3.62 19.02
CA LEU A 150 6.69 3.96 19.99
C LEU A 150 7.85 2.96 19.89
N LEU A 151 9.08 3.47 19.98
CA LEU A 151 10.32 2.68 19.99
C LEU A 151 11.04 2.84 21.33
N PRO A 152 10.52 2.25 22.44
CA PRO A 152 11.18 2.31 23.74
C PRO A 152 12.45 1.44 23.77
N GLU A 153 13.32 1.67 24.74
CA GLU A 153 14.53 0.85 24.90
C GLU A 153 14.18 -0.63 25.12
N PRO A 154 15.00 -1.58 24.63
CA PRO A 154 14.80 -3.00 24.86
C PRO A 154 14.73 -3.32 26.36
N GLY A 155 13.71 -4.08 26.78
CA GLY A 155 13.52 -4.48 28.18
C GLY A 155 12.78 -3.45 29.06
N GLN A 156 12.52 -2.24 28.56
CA GLN A 156 11.73 -1.26 29.31
C GLN A 156 10.24 -1.65 29.30
N ARG A 157 9.70 -2.01 30.48
CA ARG A 157 8.27 -2.38 30.64
C ARG A 157 7.34 -1.17 30.75
N ARG A 158 7.83 -0.06 31.30
CA ARG A 158 7.08 1.19 31.42
C ARG A 158 7.20 1.99 30.13
N VAL A 159 6.12 2.12 29.37
CA VAL A 159 6.10 2.89 28.12
C VAL A 159 5.21 4.11 28.31
N THR A 160 5.71 5.29 27.96
CA THR A 160 4.94 6.54 27.96
C THR A 160 4.67 6.96 26.52
N CYS A 161 3.41 7.15 26.17
CA CYS A 161 3.01 7.76 24.91
C CYS A 161 3.19 9.28 25.02
N GLU A 162 4.45 9.74 24.94
CA GLU A 162 4.79 11.14 25.17
C GLU A 162 4.19 12.07 24.11
N GLY A 163 3.58 13.15 24.57
CA GLY A 163 2.97 14.17 23.73
C GLY A 163 3.96 15.17 23.12
N ALA A 164 5.27 14.90 23.13
CA ALA A 164 6.24 15.80 22.49
C ALA A 164 5.87 15.94 21.00
N ASN A 165 5.61 17.17 20.56
CA ASN A 165 5.06 17.53 19.24
C ASN A 165 3.58 17.18 18.97
N GLY A 166 2.77 16.90 20.02
CA GLY A 166 1.31 16.77 19.90
C GLY A 166 0.80 15.45 19.29
N LEU A 167 1.66 14.44 19.16
CA LEU A 167 1.32 13.14 18.55
C LEU A 167 0.95 12.05 19.58
N GLY A 168 1.44 12.14 20.81
CA GLY A 168 1.12 11.20 21.89
C GLY A 168 -0.03 11.67 22.79
N CYS A 169 -0.73 10.72 23.43
CA CYS A 169 -1.88 10.99 24.30
C CYS A 169 -1.53 11.09 25.80
N GLY A 170 -0.26 10.94 26.17
CA GLY A 170 0.21 10.97 27.57
C GLY A 170 -0.03 9.68 28.36
N LEU A 171 -0.64 8.66 27.75
CA LEU A 171 -0.88 7.37 28.41
C LEU A 171 0.43 6.69 28.81
N VAL A 172 0.51 6.22 30.06
CA VAL A 172 1.60 5.39 30.56
C VAL A 172 1.07 3.96 30.72
N PHE A 173 1.64 3.01 29.98
CA PHE A 173 1.13 1.64 29.90
C PHE A 173 2.26 0.61 30.00
N CYS A 174 1.89 -0.63 30.31
CA CYS A 174 2.79 -1.78 30.33
C CYS A 174 3.02 -2.28 28.90
N ARG A 175 4.30 -2.43 28.53
CA ARG A 175 4.72 -2.98 27.24
C ARG A 175 4.10 -4.35 26.94
N ASP A 176 3.93 -5.18 27.96
CA ASP A 176 3.64 -6.60 27.79
C ASP A 176 2.14 -6.87 27.70
N CYS A 177 1.35 -6.38 28.66
CA CYS A 177 -0.10 -6.60 28.70
C CYS A 177 -0.93 -5.49 28.04
N LYS A 178 -0.32 -4.36 27.64
CA LYS A 178 -0.99 -3.18 27.07
C LYS A 178 -1.98 -2.47 28.01
N GLU A 179 -2.03 -2.85 29.28
CA GLU A 179 -2.83 -2.17 30.31
C GLU A 179 -2.07 -0.99 30.94
N SER A 180 -2.75 -0.21 31.79
CA SER A 180 -2.12 0.81 32.63
C SER A 180 -0.87 0.27 33.33
N TYR A 181 0.20 1.09 33.36
CA TYR A 181 1.47 0.64 33.96
C TYR A 181 1.29 0.20 35.42
N HIS A 182 1.90 -0.93 35.76
CA HIS A 182 1.87 -1.52 37.09
C HIS A 182 3.25 -2.09 37.45
N GLU A 183 3.53 -2.15 38.75
CA GLU A 183 4.69 -2.88 39.27
C GLU A 183 4.32 -4.36 39.46
N GLY A 184 5.28 -5.27 39.30
CA GLY A 184 5.06 -6.72 39.39
C GLY A 184 4.64 -7.40 38.08
N GLU A 185 4.20 -8.67 38.17
CA GLU A 185 3.82 -9.50 37.02
C GLU A 185 2.49 -9.05 36.39
N CYS A 186 2.33 -9.29 35.09
CA CYS A 186 1.06 -9.02 34.41
C CYS A 186 0.02 -10.04 34.85
N SER A 187 -1.18 -9.57 35.20
CA SER A 187 -2.35 -10.43 35.41
C SER A 187 -2.55 -11.29 34.16
N ALA A 188 -2.68 -12.62 34.31
CA ALA A 188 -2.88 -13.52 33.18
C ALA A 188 -4.07 -13.05 32.31
N LEU A 189 -3.77 -12.61 31.08
CA LEU A 189 -4.76 -12.07 30.16
C LEU A 189 -5.66 -13.19 29.60
N PHE A 190 -6.96 -12.93 29.59
CA PHE A 190 -7.97 -13.66 28.83
C PHE A 190 -7.58 -13.72 27.35
N GLU A 191 -7.83 -14.89 26.74
CA GLU A 191 -7.58 -15.19 25.32
C GLU A 191 -8.26 -14.19 24.38
N ALA A 192 -7.52 -13.79 23.33
CA ALA A 192 -7.97 -12.90 22.29
C ALA A 192 -9.21 -13.46 21.55
N SER A 193 -10.39 -12.88 21.77
CA SER A 193 -11.56 -13.07 20.90
C SER A 193 -11.77 -11.84 20.04
N GLY A 194 -11.01 -11.74 18.96
CA GLY A 194 -11.29 -10.83 17.86
C GLY A 194 -12.29 -11.46 16.89
N ALA A 195 -13.58 -11.31 17.15
CA ALA A 195 -14.62 -11.59 16.16
C ALA A 195 -15.67 -10.47 16.20
N VAL A 196 -15.37 -9.36 15.52
CA VAL A 196 -16.39 -8.37 15.17
C VAL A 196 -17.06 -8.88 13.89
N THR A 197 -18.29 -9.37 14.02
CA THR A 197 -19.17 -9.59 12.87
C THR A 197 -19.49 -8.24 12.24
N GLN A 198 -19.13 -8.05 10.97
CA GLN A 198 -19.49 -6.85 10.22
C GLN A 198 -20.26 -7.22 8.96
N ASP A 199 -21.42 -6.57 8.82
CA ASP A 199 -22.36 -6.74 7.73
C ASP A 199 -21.71 -6.52 6.37
N TYR A 200 -21.91 -7.49 5.47
CA TYR A 200 -21.60 -7.36 4.05
C TYR A 200 -22.47 -6.26 3.44
N ILE A 201 -21.95 -5.04 3.35
CA ILE A 201 -22.48 -4.03 2.46
C ILE A 201 -22.25 -4.55 1.03
N ARG A 202 -23.32 -4.99 0.35
CA ARG A 202 -23.32 -5.18 -1.10
C ARG A 202 -23.01 -3.82 -1.75
N LEU A 203 -21.79 -3.63 -2.20
CA LEU A 203 -21.44 -2.48 -3.02
C LEU A 203 -22.04 -2.66 -4.44
N PRO A 204 -22.66 -1.60 -5.00
CA PRO A 204 -23.05 -1.59 -6.40
C PRO A 204 -21.82 -1.68 -7.32
N ARG A 205 -22.06 -2.05 -8.59
CA ARG A 205 -21.05 -2.16 -9.66
C ARG A 205 -20.04 -1.00 -9.61
N LEU A 206 -18.76 -1.33 -9.71
CA LEU A 206 -17.59 -0.45 -9.65
C LEU A 206 -17.46 0.49 -10.89
N ASP A 207 -18.56 0.84 -11.54
CA ASP A 207 -18.53 1.69 -12.73
C ASP A 207 -18.28 3.17 -12.38
N ALA A 208 -18.54 3.59 -11.14
CA ALA A 208 -18.47 5.00 -10.73
C ALA A 208 -17.16 5.42 -10.02
N HIS A 209 -16.45 4.53 -9.32
CA HIS A 209 -15.25 4.91 -8.54
C HIS A 209 -13.92 4.84 -9.32
N ILE A 210 -13.89 4.15 -10.47
CA ILE A 210 -12.74 4.21 -11.38
C ILE A 210 -12.66 5.59 -12.08
N GLN A 211 -13.78 6.32 -12.12
CA GLN A 211 -13.89 7.62 -12.79
C GLN A 211 -13.23 8.79 -12.05
N ASP A 212 -12.91 8.66 -10.76
CA ASP A 212 -12.05 9.64 -10.05
C ASP A 212 -10.56 9.27 -10.11
N ASN A 213 -10.25 8.06 -10.60
CA ASN A 213 -8.89 7.55 -10.81
C ASN A 213 -8.53 7.52 -12.31
N VAL A 214 -9.09 8.43 -13.11
CA VAL A 214 -8.81 8.52 -14.56
C VAL A 214 -7.30 8.56 -14.83
N CYS A 215 -6.53 9.24 -13.97
CA CYS A 215 -5.07 9.27 -14.12
C CYS A 215 -4.36 7.94 -13.89
N LEU A 216 -4.87 7.03 -13.04
CA LEU A 216 -4.27 5.70 -12.88
C LEU A 216 -4.36 4.88 -14.17
N VAL A 217 -5.47 5.01 -14.90
CA VAL A 217 -5.70 4.27 -16.15
C VAL A 217 -5.06 4.99 -17.35
N SER A 218 -5.09 6.33 -17.36
CA SER A 218 -4.54 7.15 -18.44
C SER A 218 -3.02 7.36 -18.39
N ALA A 219 -2.35 7.09 -17.25
CA ALA A 219 -0.89 7.12 -17.18
C ALA A 219 -0.22 6.01 -18.04
N LEU A 220 -1.00 5.06 -18.56
CA LEU A 220 -0.53 3.98 -19.44
C LEU A 220 -0.16 4.46 -20.86
N THR A 221 -0.51 5.69 -21.26
CA THR A 221 -0.43 6.12 -22.66
C THR A 221 0.52 7.29 -22.96
N ALA A 222 1.15 7.93 -21.97
CA ALA A 222 2.01 9.10 -22.20
C ALA A 222 3.38 8.95 -21.53
N VAL A 223 4.37 8.51 -22.31
CA VAL A 223 5.80 8.58 -21.95
C VAL A 223 6.36 9.85 -22.57
N CYS A 224 6.88 10.74 -21.73
CA CYS A 224 7.69 11.86 -22.20
C CYS A 224 9.15 11.56 -21.86
N ALA A 225 10.05 11.97 -22.75
CA ALA A 225 11.48 11.77 -22.59
C ALA A 225 12.23 13.04 -22.98
N TYR A 226 13.26 13.38 -22.20
CA TYR A 226 14.23 14.40 -22.56
C TYR A 226 15.64 13.91 -22.23
N VAL A 227 16.63 14.42 -22.97
CA VAL A 227 18.04 14.07 -22.79
C VAL A 227 18.71 15.15 -21.93
N VAL A 228 19.33 14.72 -20.84
CA VAL A 228 20.08 15.53 -19.86
C VAL A 228 21.57 15.27 -19.96
#